data_AF-A0A8S3U5P4-F1
#
_entry.id   AF-A0A8S3U5P4-F1
#
_cell.length_a   1.000
_cell.length_b   1.000
_cell.length_c   1.000
_cell.angle_alpha   90.00
_cell.angle_beta   90.00
_cell.angle_gamma   90.00
#
_symmetry.space_group_name_H-M   'P 1'
#
loop_
_entity.id
_entity.type
_entity.pdbx_description
1 polymer ?
#
loop_
_entity_poly.entity_id
_entity_poly.type
_entity_poly.pdbx_seq_one_letter_code
_entity_poly.pdbx_strand_id
1 'polypeptide(L)'
;MRNIEPNNHIVCTLAFSLFHDNRINTQYRKLFIPSLNFVDINTVYRWFLAGVYCLYCYKSNTILISANGEDKHTYHLAEALRVTAAEVGKNWTTLYRKLPFNPPRDKSNLDYDIEAIDWTRSTNTEYKDLAYKGLEKWRKLSNKASTNALIRTLNSMKKQSIAQQLQRTVIIT
;
A
#
# COMPACT_ATOMS: atom_id res chain seq x y z
N MET A 1 -19.18 24.70 28.22
CA MET A 1 -18.17 25.24 27.28
C MET A 1 -17.39 24.05 26.72
N ARG A 2 -17.45 23.80 25.40
CA ARG A 2 -16.70 22.70 24.76
C ARG A 2 -15.44 23.27 24.12
N ASN A 3 -14.27 22.75 24.51
CA ASN A 3 -13.01 23.04 23.84
C ASN A 3 -13.01 22.36 22.46
N ILE A 4 -12.82 23.16 21.41
CA ILE A 4 -12.64 22.70 20.05
C ILE A 4 -11.13 22.62 19.82
N GLU A 5 -10.57 21.41 19.79
CA GLU A 5 -9.18 21.22 19.37
C GLU A 5 -9.06 21.45 17.86
N PRO A 6 -8.10 22.30 17.39
CA PRO A 6 -7.92 22.51 15.97
C PRO A 6 -7.32 21.25 15.32
N ASN A 7 -7.93 20.85 14.21
CA ASN A 7 -7.50 19.72 13.39
C ASN A 7 -6.11 19.99 12.78
N ASN A 8 -5.06 19.42 13.40
CA ASN A 8 -3.64 19.58 13.03
C ASN A 8 -3.34 19.22 11.55
N HIS A 9 -4.22 18.44 10.92
CA HIS A 9 -4.08 18.04 9.52
C HIS A 9 -4.31 19.19 8.51
N ILE A 10 -5.15 20.18 8.86
CA ILE A 10 -5.46 21.31 7.98
C ILE A 10 -4.30 22.33 7.97
N VAL A 11 -3.65 22.52 9.13
CA VAL A 11 -2.52 23.45 9.27
C VAL A 11 -1.32 22.99 8.43
N CYS A 12 -1.03 21.69 8.41
CA CYS A 12 0.08 21.14 7.61
C CYS A 12 -0.19 21.22 6.10
N THR A 13 -1.45 21.06 5.68
CA THR A 13 -1.81 21.11 4.25
C THR A 13 -1.75 22.53 3.70
N LEU A 14 -2.17 23.54 4.49
CA LEU A 14 -2.09 24.95 4.08
C LEU A 14 -0.66 25.47 4.04
N ALA A 15 0.21 25.02 4.96
CA ALA A 15 1.62 25.39 4.97
C ALA A 15 2.39 24.85 3.75
N PHE A 16 2.03 23.65 3.26
CA PHE A 16 2.66 23.06 2.09
C PHE A 16 2.25 23.76 0.79
N SER A 17 0.98 24.16 0.66
CA SER A 17 0.48 24.90 -0.51
C SER A 17 1.09 26.30 -0.63
N LEU A 18 1.35 26.99 0.49
CA LEU A 18 1.97 28.32 0.48
C LEU A 18 3.48 28.30 0.16
N PHE A 19 4.15 27.16 0.37
CA PHE A 19 5.58 27.02 0.11
C PHE A 19 5.88 26.67 -1.36
N HIS A 20 4.93 26.04 -2.06
CA HIS A 20 5.13 25.58 -3.43
C HIS A 20 4.78 26.62 -4.51
N ASP A 21 4.08 27.69 -4.14
CA ASP A 21 3.69 28.76 -5.05
C ASP A 21 4.74 29.89 -5.04
N ASN A 22 5.80 29.71 -5.83
CA ASN A 22 6.95 30.61 -5.95
C ASN A 22 6.62 31.95 -6.67
N ARG A 23 5.37 32.40 -6.57
CA ARG A 23 4.85 33.66 -7.13
C ARG A 23 4.24 34.56 -6.07
N ILE A 24 4.79 34.56 -4.86
CA ILE A 24 4.44 35.60 -3.88
C ILE A 24 5.11 36.92 -4.29
N ASN A 25 4.30 37.70 -5.00
CA ASN A 25 4.44 39.11 -5.30
C ASN A 25 4.96 39.87 -4.07
N THR A 26 6.05 40.63 -4.24
CA THR A 26 6.80 41.38 -3.22
C THR A 26 5.99 42.40 -2.41
N GLN A 27 4.72 42.61 -2.74
CA GLN A 27 3.83 43.56 -2.05
C GLN A 27 3.29 43.08 -0.69
N TYR A 28 3.25 41.78 -0.41
CA TYR A 28 2.67 41.28 0.86
C TYR A 28 3.65 41.22 2.05
N ARG A 29 4.92 41.57 1.84
CA ARG A 29 5.95 41.51 2.90
C ARG A 29 5.81 42.58 3.99
N LYS A 30 4.93 43.57 3.81
CA LYS A 30 4.74 44.68 4.77
C LYS A 30 3.49 44.59 5.65
N LEU A 31 2.59 43.64 5.41
CA LEU A 31 1.32 43.54 6.16
C LEU A 31 1.26 42.39 7.17
N PHE A 32 2.29 41.56 7.24
CA PHE A 32 2.38 40.48 8.22
C PHE A 32 3.74 40.56 8.91
N ILE A 33 3.79 41.33 10.00
CA ILE A 33 4.58 41.12 11.24
C ILE A 33 4.52 42.47 11.99
N PRO A 34 3.65 42.55 13.00
CA PRO A 34 4.13 43.06 14.28
C PRO A 34 3.75 42.07 15.39
N SER A 35 4.67 41.88 16.34
CA SER A 35 4.53 41.06 17.56
C SER A 35 4.66 39.54 17.44
N LEU A 36 5.77 39.06 16.86
CA LEU A 36 6.31 37.76 17.28
C LEU A 36 7.51 38.04 18.19
N ASN A 37 7.24 38.06 19.49
CA ASN A 37 8.26 38.03 20.53
C ASN A 37 9.16 36.81 20.27
N PHE A 38 10.45 37.09 20.10
CA PHE A 38 11.60 36.18 20.21
C PHE A 38 11.23 34.70 20.29
N VAL A 39 10.85 34.12 19.14
CA VAL A 39 10.74 32.67 19.03
C VAL A 39 12.17 32.15 19.09
N ASP A 40 12.48 31.46 20.18
CA ASP A 40 13.76 30.81 20.45
C ASP A 40 14.29 30.15 19.15
N ILE A 41 15.51 30.52 18.77
CA ILE A 41 16.22 30.02 17.59
C ILE A 41 16.21 28.48 17.57
N ASN A 42 16.19 27.82 18.74
CA ASN A 42 16.09 26.37 18.85
C ASN A 42 14.77 25.81 18.30
N THR A 43 13.66 26.54 18.40
CA THR A 43 12.36 26.11 17.87
C THR A 43 12.38 26.17 16.34
N VAL A 44 12.94 27.24 15.76
CA VAL A 44 13.07 27.36 14.30
C VAL A 44 13.98 26.27 13.73
N TYR A 45 15.11 25.99 14.39
CA TYR A 45 16.01 24.90 14.00
C TYR A 45 15.36 23.51 14.08
N ARG A 46 14.51 23.26 15.09
CA ARG A 46 13.78 21.98 15.20
C ARG A 46 12.81 21.74 14.05
N TRP A 47 12.06 22.76 13.65
CA TRP A 47 11.16 22.65 12.50
C TRP A 47 11.92 22.52 11.17
N PHE A 48 13.04 23.22 11.03
CA PHE A 48 13.88 23.11 9.84
C PHE A 48 14.51 21.70 9.72
N LEU A 49 15.06 21.16 10.82
CA LEU A 49 15.61 19.81 10.85
C LEU A 49 14.52 18.75 10.62
N ALA A 50 13.31 18.92 11.16
CA ALA A 50 12.19 18.01 10.90
C ALA A 50 11.76 18.02 9.42
N GLY A 51 11.74 19.19 8.78
CA GLY A 51 11.48 19.32 7.34
C GLY A 51 12.56 18.69 6.47
N VAL A 52 13.84 18.91 6.81
CA VAL A 52 14.99 18.31 6.09
C VAL A 52 15.02 16.79 6.27
N TYR A 53 14.75 16.27 7.47
CA TYR A 53 14.63 14.83 7.72
C TYR A 53 13.47 14.21 6.93
N CYS A 54 12.34 14.91 6.82
CA CYS A 54 11.18 14.46 6.05
C CYS A 54 11.51 14.39 4.55
N LEU A 55 12.24 15.38 4.01
CA LEU A 55 12.72 15.36 2.62
C LEU A 55 13.77 14.27 2.38
N TYR A 56 14.67 14.01 3.32
CA TYR A 56 15.63 12.90 3.23
C TYR A 56 14.94 11.53 3.28
N CYS A 57 13.93 11.36 4.12
CA CYS A 57 13.12 10.14 4.17
C CYS A 57 12.25 9.95 2.92
N TYR A 58 11.70 11.02 2.35
CA TYR A 58 10.90 10.95 1.13
C TYR A 58 11.77 10.59 -0.08
N LYS A 59 12.93 11.23 -0.22
CA LYS A 59 13.85 11.02 -1.35
C LYS A 59 14.59 9.68 -1.28
N SER A 60 14.82 9.14 -0.09
CA SER A 60 15.39 7.79 0.08
C SER A 60 14.39 6.66 -0.19
N ASN A 61 13.08 6.93 -0.19
CA ASN A 61 12.05 5.96 -0.57
C ASN A 61 11.65 6.02 -2.06
N THR A 62 12.09 7.03 -2.81
CA THR A 62 11.78 7.16 -4.25
C THR A 62 12.95 6.81 -5.19
N ILE A 63 14.18 6.68 -4.69
CA ILE A 63 15.39 6.46 -5.51
C ILE A 63 15.97 5.03 -5.30
N LEU A 64 15.10 4.06 -5.08
CA LEU A 64 15.41 2.62 -5.24
C LEU A 64 14.40 1.92 -6.16
N ILE A 65 13.72 2.67 -7.04
CA ILE A 65 13.08 2.08 -8.23
C ILE A 65 14.18 2.00 -9.30
N SER A 66 15.02 0.98 -9.11
CA SER A 66 16.08 0.59 -10.00
C SER A 66 15.46 0.13 -11.33
N ALA A 67 15.76 0.86 -12.38
CA ALA A 67 15.36 0.61 -13.76
C ALA A 67 16.08 -0.61 -14.37
N ASN A 68 15.93 -1.79 -13.76
CA ASN A 68 16.52 -3.04 -14.21
C ASN A 68 15.49 -4.18 -14.18
N GLY A 69 14.62 -4.27 -15.20
CA GLY A 69 13.93 -5.52 -15.60
C GLY A 69 12.94 -6.19 -14.62
N GLU A 70 12.84 -5.79 -13.36
CA GLU A 70 11.96 -6.43 -12.36
C GLU A 70 10.50 -5.94 -12.39
N ASP A 71 10.24 -4.75 -12.94
CA ASP A 71 8.89 -4.16 -12.96
C ASP A 71 7.89 -4.91 -13.85
N LYS A 72 8.38 -5.64 -14.87
CA LYS A 72 7.49 -6.47 -15.70
C LYS A 72 6.85 -7.58 -14.87
N HIS A 73 7.59 -8.19 -13.95
CA HIS A 73 7.09 -9.31 -13.14
C HIS A 73 6.03 -8.92 -12.10
N THR A 74 6.09 -7.71 -11.56
CA THR A 74 5.15 -7.25 -10.52
C THR A 74 3.77 -6.92 -11.11
N TYR A 75 3.73 -6.32 -12.30
CA TYR A 75 2.48 -6.07 -13.03
C TYR A 75 1.74 -7.37 -13.38
N HIS A 76 2.47 -8.38 -13.84
CA HIS A 76 1.88 -9.70 -14.16
C HIS A 76 1.29 -10.41 -12.94
N LEU A 77 1.87 -10.22 -11.76
CA LEU A 77 1.33 -10.82 -10.55
C LEU A 77 0.01 -10.16 -10.15
N ALA A 78 -0.07 -8.83 -10.13
CA ALA A 78 -1.29 -8.12 -9.73
C ALA A 78 -2.51 -8.54 -10.57
N GLU A 79 -2.35 -8.65 -11.88
CA GLU A 79 -3.42 -9.10 -12.78
C GLU A 79 -3.78 -10.58 -12.56
N ALA A 80 -2.77 -11.44 -12.36
CA ALA A 80 -3.02 -12.84 -12.03
C ALA A 80 -3.82 -13.02 -10.72
N LEU A 81 -3.59 -12.16 -9.72
CA LEU A 81 -4.39 -12.15 -8.48
C LEU A 81 -5.84 -11.73 -8.75
N ARG A 82 -6.09 -10.72 -9.60
CA ARG A 82 -7.46 -10.30 -9.96
C ARG A 82 -8.23 -11.41 -10.68
N VAL A 83 -7.63 -12.01 -11.70
CA VAL A 83 -8.24 -13.12 -12.46
C VAL A 83 -8.55 -14.29 -11.52
N THR A 84 -7.59 -14.66 -10.66
CA THR A 84 -7.76 -15.77 -9.72
C THR A 84 -8.85 -15.47 -8.69
N ALA A 85 -8.92 -14.24 -8.18
CA ALA A 85 -9.93 -13.83 -7.23
C ALA A 85 -11.35 -13.92 -7.79
N ALA A 86 -11.55 -13.53 -9.05
CA ALA A 86 -12.83 -13.62 -9.74
C ALA A 86 -13.33 -15.08 -9.86
N GLU A 87 -12.43 -16.01 -10.17
CA GLU A 87 -12.78 -17.41 -10.44
C GLU A 87 -12.88 -18.30 -9.18
N VAL A 88 -12.12 -17.99 -8.12
CA VAL A 88 -12.08 -18.82 -6.92
C VAL A 88 -13.33 -18.62 -6.04
N GLY A 89 -13.83 -17.39 -5.97
CA GLY A 89 -15.04 -17.03 -5.22
C GLY A 89 -15.01 -17.51 -3.77
N LYS A 90 -16.01 -18.30 -3.36
CA LYS A 90 -16.21 -18.78 -1.98
C LYS A 90 -15.05 -19.66 -1.45
N ASN A 91 -14.25 -20.26 -2.32
CA ASN A 91 -13.17 -21.18 -1.92
C ASN A 91 -11.85 -20.48 -1.58
N TRP A 92 -11.86 -19.16 -1.45
CA TRP A 92 -10.65 -18.37 -1.29
C TRP A 92 -9.88 -18.68 0.00
N THR A 93 -10.56 -19.04 1.08
CA THR A 93 -9.93 -19.43 2.35
C THR A 93 -9.09 -20.70 2.21
N THR A 94 -9.59 -21.67 1.43
CA THR A 94 -8.87 -22.92 1.12
C THR A 94 -7.65 -22.64 0.25
N LEU A 95 -7.79 -21.73 -0.72
CA LEU A 95 -6.64 -21.28 -1.51
C LEU A 95 -5.59 -20.62 -0.63
N TYR A 96 -6.00 -19.67 0.22
CA TYR A 96 -5.10 -18.92 1.10
C TYR A 96 -4.26 -19.85 1.99
N ARG A 97 -4.87 -20.87 2.59
CA ARG A 97 -4.17 -21.87 3.42
C ARG A 97 -3.16 -22.73 2.65
N LYS A 98 -3.33 -22.88 1.34
CA LYS A 98 -2.44 -23.68 0.47
C LYS A 98 -1.37 -22.85 -0.24
N LEU A 99 -1.40 -21.53 -0.09
CA LEU A 99 -0.39 -20.67 -0.70
C LEU A 99 0.96 -20.86 -0.01
N PRO A 100 2.07 -20.85 -0.77
CA PRO A 100 3.40 -20.93 -0.19
C PRO A 100 3.78 -19.57 0.42
N PHE A 101 4.01 -19.55 1.73
CA PHE A 101 4.56 -18.41 2.45
C PHE A 101 6.06 -18.60 2.68
N ASN A 102 6.83 -17.54 2.47
CA ASN A 102 8.24 -17.48 2.84
C ASN A 102 8.51 -16.16 3.58
N PRO A 103 8.72 -16.19 4.91
CA PRO A 103 8.83 -17.38 5.78
C PRO A 103 7.50 -18.16 5.91
N PRO A 104 7.54 -19.47 6.23
CA PRO A 104 6.33 -20.25 6.51
C PRO A 104 5.51 -19.63 7.64
N ARG A 105 4.18 -19.63 7.51
CA ARG A 105 3.25 -19.15 8.55
C ARG A 105 2.55 -20.33 9.21
N ASP A 106 2.44 -20.27 10.53
CA ASP A 106 1.68 -21.25 11.30
C ASP A 106 0.19 -21.21 11.00
N LYS A 107 -0.50 -22.32 11.27
CA LYS A 107 -1.93 -22.46 11.05
C LYS A 107 -2.75 -21.39 11.80
N SER A 108 -2.39 -21.09 13.05
CA SER A 108 -3.07 -20.05 13.85
C SER A 108 -2.97 -18.67 13.22
N ASN A 109 -1.80 -18.31 12.68
CA ASN A 109 -1.59 -17.04 11.98
C ASN A 109 -2.41 -16.98 10.68
N LEU A 110 -2.47 -18.09 9.94
CA LEU A 110 -3.30 -18.18 8.73
C LEU A 110 -4.79 -18.05 9.03
N ASP A 111 -5.27 -18.70 10.10
CA ASP A 111 -6.67 -18.62 10.52
C ASP A 111 -7.03 -17.21 11.02
N TYR A 112 -6.14 -16.56 11.78
CA TYR A 112 -6.27 -15.15 12.17
C TYR A 112 -6.32 -14.22 10.95
N ASP A 113 -5.46 -14.46 9.96
CA ASP A 113 -5.45 -13.66 8.73
C ASP A 113 -6.75 -13.78 7.95
N ILE A 114 -7.32 -14.99 7.89
CA ILE A 114 -8.61 -15.28 7.25
C ILE A 114 -9.75 -14.57 8.00
N GLU A 115 -9.81 -14.71 9.32
CA GLU A 115 -10.82 -14.07 10.17
C GLU A 115 -10.76 -12.54 10.03
N ALA A 116 -9.57 -11.96 10.04
CA ALA A 116 -9.38 -10.52 9.86
C ALA A 116 -9.90 -10.04 8.49
N ILE A 117 -9.71 -10.82 7.42
CA ILE A 117 -10.26 -10.50 6.09
C ILE A 117 -11.78 -10.64 6.08
N ASP A 118 -12.31 -11.70 6.67
CA ASP A 118 -13.75 -11.95 6.77
C ASP A 118 -14.47 -10.88 7.61
N TRP A 119 -13.84 -10.32 8.64
CA TRP A 119 -14.37 -9.19 9.40
C TRP A 119 -14.50 -7.90 8.57
N THR A 120 -13.75 -7.76 7.47
CA THR A 120 -13.91 -6.63 6.54
C THR A 120 -15.11 -6.78 5.61
N ARG A 121 -15.86 -7.88 5.71
CA ARG A 121 -17.02 -8.17 4.88
C ARG A 121 -18.20 -7.29 5.30
N SER A 122 -18.62 -6.40 4.42
CA SER A 122 -19.93 -5.74 4.50
C SER A 122 -21.01 -6.60 3.82
N THR A 123 -22.29 -6.27 4.05
CA THR A 123 -23.45 -6.96 3.43
C THR A 123 -23.33 -7.08 1.91
N ASN A 124 -22.70 -6.11 1.25
CA ASN A 124 -22.55 -6.04 -0.20
C ASN A 124 -21.18 -6.50 -0.71
N THR A 125 -20.28 -6.98 0.15
CA THR A 125 -18.95 -7.42 -0.30
C THR A 125 -19.05 -8.77 -1.01
N GLU A 126 -18.61 -8.81 -2.27
CA GLU A 126 -18.57 -10.04 -3.03
C GLU A 126 -17.40 -10.93 -2.59
N TYR A 127 -17.55 -12.25 -2.72
CA TYR A 127 -16.47 -13.20 -2.38
C TYR A 127 -15.20 -12.99 -3.21
N LYS A 128 -15.32 -12.46 -4.44
CA LYS A 128 -14.16 -12.11 -5.27
C LYS A 128 -13.30 -11.02 -4.62
N ASP A 129 -13.91 -10.07 -3.92
CA ASP A 129 -13.19 -8.97 -3.28
C ASP A 129 -12.44 -9.47 -2.04
N LEU A 130 -13.05 -10.38 -1.26
CA LEU A 130 -12.39 -11.06 -0.15
C LEU A 130 -11.22 -11.93 -0.63
N ALA A 131 -11.42 -12.67 -1.73
CA ALA A 131 -10.39 -13.48 -2.35
C ALA A 131 -9.21 -12.61 -2.80
N TYR A 132 -9.49 -11.47 -3.43
CA TYR A 132 -8.46 -10.52 -3.85
C TYR A 132 -7.70 -9.94 -2.67
N LYS A 133 -8.38 -9.51 -1.61
CA LYS A 133 -7.75 -9.03 -0.36
C LYS A 133 -6.83 -10.08 0.25
N GLY A 134 -7.26 -11.35 0.29
CA GLY A 134 -6.43 -12.46 0.75
C GLY A 134 -5.18 -12.66 -0.11
N LEU A 135 -5.35 -12.71 -1.43
CA LEU A 135 -4.25 -12.85 -2.38
C LEU A 135 -3.27 -11.66 -2.30
N GLU A 136 -3.77 -10.44 -2.13
CA GLU A 136 -2.94 -9.25 -1.95
C GLU A 136 -2.15 -9.30 -0.63
N LYS A 137 -2.79 -9.76 0.46
CA LYS A 137 -2.12 -9.97 1.74
C LYS A 137 -1.04 -11.04 1.63
N TRP A 138 -1.28 -12.13 0.90
CA TRP A 138 -0.24 -13.13 0.60
C TRP A 138 0.94 -12.51 -0.16
N ARG A 139 0.68 -11.71 -1.20
CA ARG A 139 1.73 -10.98 -1.94
C ARG A 139 2.58 -10.08 -1.02
N LYS A 140 1.95 -9.40 -0.07
CA LYS A 140 2.63 -8.51 0.89
C LYS A 140 3.45 -9.28 1.93
N LEU A 141 2.99 -10.45 2.37
CA LEU A 141 3.60 -11.21 3.45
C LEU A 141 4.61 -12.28 2.99
N SER A 142 4.62 -12.65 1.71
CA SER A 142 5.50 -13.70 1.18
C SER A 142 6.57 -13.09 0.28
N ASN A 143 7.84 -13.20 0.67
CA ASN A 143 8.98 -12.68 -0.09
C ASN A 143 9.15 -13.36 -1.45
N LYS A 144 8.54 -14.54 -1.65
CA LYS A 144 8.62 -15.34 -2.88
C LYS A 144 7.25 -15.45 -3.59
N ALA A 145 6.34 -14.51 -3.34
CA ALA A 145 5.07 -14.46 -4.05
C ALA A 145 5.32 -14.27 -5.56
N SER A 146 4.84 -15.22 -6.36
CA SER A 146 5.03 -15.20 -7.81
C SER A 146 3.84 -15.88 -8.52
N THR A 147 3.61 -15.52 -9.78
CA THR A 147 2.54 -16.12 -10.58
C THR A 147 2.75 -17.61 -10.76
N ASN A 148 4.00 -18.06 -10.88
CA ASN A 148 4.34 -19.49 -10.95
C ASN A 148 3.98 -20.25 -9.67
N ALA A 149 4.23 -19.66 -8.50
CA ALA A 149 3.82 -20.24 -7.22
C ALA A 149 2.28 -20.36 -7.14
N LEU A 150 1.57 -19.32 -7.56
CA LEU A 150 0.11 -19.33 -7.63
C LEU A 150 -0.43 -20.42 -8.57
N ILE A 151 0.12 -20.54 -9.78
CA ILE A 151 -0.24 -21.57 -10.76
C ILE A 151 -0.04 -22.98 -10.19
N ARG A 152 1.09 -23.23 -9.51
CA ARG A 152 1.36 -24.52 -8.86
C ARG A 152 0.33 -24.84 -7.78
N THR A 153 -0.02 -23.86 -6.95
CA THR A 153 -1.07 -24.01 -5.93
C THR A 153 -2.45 -24.27 -6.54
N LEU A 154 -2.81 -23.57 -7.62
CA LEU A 154 -4.08 -23.80 -8.33
C LEU A 154 -4.15 -25.21 -8.93
N ASN A 155 -3.05 -25.71 -9.51
CA ASN A 155 -2.97 -27.08 -10.01
C ASN A 155 -3.12 -28.12 -8.89
N SER A 156 -2.51 -27.91 -7.72
CA SER A 156 -2.68 -28.82 -6.57
C SER A 156 -4.10 -28.82 -5.99
N MET A 157 -4.86 -27.75 -6.23
CA MET A 157 -6.28 -27.63 -5.91
C MET A 157 -7.22 -28.15 -7.02
N LYS A 158 -6.68 -28.76 -8.08
CA LYS A 158 -7.43 -29.21 -9.26
C LYS A 158 -8.18 -28.08 -9.97
N LYS A 159 -7.70 -26.83 -9.89
CA LYS A 159 -8.22 -25.65 -10.60
C LYS A 159 -7.44 -25.39 -11.89
N GLN A 160 -7.38 -26.41 -12.75
CA GLN A 160 -6.57 -26.42 -13.97
C GLN A 160 -6.99 -25.35 -14.99
N SER A 161 -8.30 -25.05 -15.09
CA SER A 161 -8.81 -24.02 -16.00
C SER A 161 -8.21 -22.64 -15.71
N ILE A 162 -8.23 -22.23 -14.43
CA ILE A 162 -7.65 -20.97 -13.96
C ILE A 162 -6.13 -20.97 -14.19
N ALA A 163 -5.46 -22.07 -13.84
CA ALA A 163 -4.02 -22.20 -14.03
C ALA A 163 -3.60 -22.06 -15.51
N GLN A 164 -4.33 -22.69 -16.44
CA GLN A 164 -4.10 -22.57 -17.88
C GLN A 164 -4.37 -21.15 -18.39
N GLN A 165 -5.43 -20.50 -17.90
CA GLN A 165 -5.71 -19.10 -18.23
C GLN A 165 -4.55 -18.19 -17.82
N LEU A 166 -4.04 -18.34 -16.59
CA LEU A 166 -2.88 -17.57 -16.11
C LEU A 166 -1.61 -17.85 -16.93
N GLN A 167 -1.36 -19.11 -17.29
CA GLN A 167 -0.20 -19.47 -18.12
C GLN A 167 -0.24 -18.76 -19.48
N ARG A 168 -1.41 -18.69 -20.13
CA ARG A 168 -1.57 -17.96 -21.40
C ARG A 168 -1.26 -16.48 -21.23
N THR A 169 -1.76 -15.84 -20.16
CA THR A 169 -1.49 -14.43 -19.88
C THR A 169 0.00 -14.17 -19.64
N VAL A 170 0.71 -15.09 -18.98
CA VAL A 170 2.15 -14.95 -18.69
C VAL A 170 3.02 -15.16 -19.93
N ILE A 171 2.66 -16.10 -20.83
CA ILE A 171 3.49 -16.45 -22.01
C ILE A 171 3.42 -15.39 -23.11
N ILE A 172 2.32 -14.64 -23.23
CA ILE A 172 2.07 -13.73 -24.36
C ILE A 172 2.82 -12.39 -24.22
N THR A 173 3.51 -12.13 -23.08
CA THR A 173 4.13 -10.81 -22.82
C THR A 173 5.64 -10.87 -22.68
#